data_AF-A0ABD5KBI2-F1
#
_entry.id   AF-A0ABD5KBI2-F1
#
_cell.length_a   1.000
_cell.length_b   1.000
_cell.length_c   1.000
_cell.angle_alpha   90.00
_cell.angle_beta   90.00
_cell.angle_gamma   90.00
#
_symmetry.space_group_name_H-M   'P 1'
#
loop_
_entity.id
_entity.type
_entity.pdbx_description
1 polymer ?
#
loop_
_entity_poly.entity_id
_entity_poly.type
_entity_poly.pdbx_seq_one_letter_code
_entity_poly.pdbx_strand_id
1 'polypeptide(L)'
;MIHPKHNAKWASLALLTLIAYVLSALLLLPSNAAAKGEQISAKQLESMSRLSFTLRDAKQTAYTVYIFAYDEQKSTLTEENGWTNNKKGDKSYSGTYRAALLKKGAAYGTVQAAKLDLNTIILPQTWNFVVKSKEASTPDMLMITDWGTSNFNEVKTYIVRSGELRRVTYVDNKGKKIDDSYSASRDDGIRTLSGARVQFKNYNNLQFVYGVDTFKLNVNKLELRLEDTRNLRSEAWPNSGVGDRAYLKSLKEAALKGVLPGRTDIKIGMTLQNAQKKLGKPNSRSNGEWGAYYFYSKFGVGFDSYMHELTNKSRIAVFDLYNEKQNLSPRNVKIWMGKPSSEYYNEVVVGYEMVYQLGNHAIVFTYEEEEDLIDFTSIY
;
A
#
# COMPACT_ATOMS: atom_id res chain seq x y z
N MET A 1 22.83 3.86 -70.74
CA MET A 1 22.35 3.09 -69.56
C MET A 1 22.53 4.00 -68.34
N ILE A 2 21.50 4.77 -67.96
CA ILE A 2 21.58 5.78 -66.88
C ILE A 2 20.74 5.27 -65.70
N HIS A 3 21.37 5.21 -64.53
CA HIS A 3 20.94 4.46 -63.35
C HIS A 3 19.62 4.94 -62.71
N PRO A 4 18.65 4.04 -62.43
CA PRO A 4 17.42 4.39 -61.70
C PRO A 4 17.59 4.44 -60.16
N LYS A 5 18.81 4.20 -59.64
CA LYS A 5 19.05 4.07 -58.18
C LYS A 5 19.06 5.39 -57.41
N HIS A 6 19.21 6.54 -58.07
CA HIS A 6 19.24 7.84 -57.37
C HIS A 6 17.85 8.40 -57.04
N ASN A 7 16.85 8.19 -57.90
CA ASN A 7 15.50 8.73 -57.71
C ASN A 7 14.73 8.06 -56.56
N ALA A 8 15.00 6.78 -56.30
CA ALA A 8 14.37 6.05 -55.20
C ALA A 8 14.78 6.59 -53.82
N LYS A 9 16.05 6.99 -53.64
CA LYS A 9 16.55 7.52 -52.35
C LYS A 9 15.92 8.86 -51.98
N TRP A 10 15.74 9.74 -52.97
CA TRP A 10 15.11 11.04 -52.76
C TRP A 10 13.60 10.92 -52.49
N ALA A 11 12.92 9.99 -53.16
CA ALA A 11 11.51 9.70 -52.88
C ALA A 11 11.30 9.13 -51.47
N SER A 12 12.18 8.22 -51.00
CA SER A 12 12.12 7.68 -49.64
C SER A 12 12.39 8.74 -48.58
N LEU A 13 13.33 9.66 -48.83
CA LEU A 13 13.65 10.75 -47.91
C LEU A 13 12.48 11.75 -47.80
N ALA A 14 11.86 12.10 -48.92
CA ALA A 14 10.68 12.97 -48.95
C ALA A 14 9.49 12.36 -48.21
N LEU A 15 9.28 11.05 -48.35
CA LEU A 15 8.22 10.32 -47.64
C LEU A 15 8.49 10.29 -46.12
N LEU A 16 9.74 10.06 -45.70
CA LEU A 16 10.14 10.10 -44.28
C LEU A 16 9.94 11.48 -43.66
N THR A 17 10.29 12.55 -44.37
CA THR A 17 10.04 13.93 -43.90
C THR A 17 8.56 14.25 -43.82
N LEU A 18 7.74 13.77 -44.76
CA LEU A 18 6.29 13.97 -44.74
C LEU A 18 5.65 13.21 -43.56
N ILE A 19 6.07 11.97 -43.31
CA ILE A 19 5.62 11.17 -42.16
C ILE A 19 6.02 11.85 -40.85
N ALA A 20 7.25 12.34 -40.72
CA ALA A 20 7.71 13.06 -39.54
C ALA A 20 6.91 14.36 -39.31
N TYR A 21 6.58 15.09 -40.39
CA TYR A 21 5.79 16.33 -40.30
C TYR A 21 4.34 16.06 -39.91
N VAL A 22 3.71 15.02 -40.48
CA VAL A 22 2.34 14.60 -40.13
C VAL A 22 2.27 14.08 -38.69
N LEU A 23 3.25 13.30 -38.22
CA LEU A 23 3.34 12.88 -36.82
C LEU A 23 3.54 14.07 -35.87
N SER A 24 4.36 15.05 -36.26
CA SER A 24 4.60 16.26 -35.46
C SER A 24 3.35 17.13 -35.38
N ALA A 25 2.58 17.25 -36.46
CA ALA A 25 1.31 17.98 -36.49
C ALA A 25 0.21 17.27 -35.67
N LEU A 26 0.19 15.93 -35.68
CA LEU A 26 -0.71 15.12 -34.84
C LEU A 26 -0.38 15.22 -33.34
N LEU A 27 0.89 15.45 -32.99
CA LEU A 27 1.35 15.67 -31.60
C LEU A 27 1.11 17.12 -31.10
N LEU A 28 0.86 18.07 -31.99
CA LEU A 28 0.55 19.47 -31.67
C LEU A 28 -0.95 19.76 -31.60
N LEU A 29 -1.81 18.78 -31.84
CA LEU A 29 -3.23 18.92 -31.53
C LEU A 29 -3.38 19.03 -30.01
N PRO A 30 -3.97 20.12 -29.48
CA PRO A 30 -4.27 20.19 -28.07
C PRO A 30 -5.18 19.00 -27.76
N SER A 31 -4.74 18.15 -26.83
CA SER A 31 -5.53 17.06 -26.26
C SER A 31 -6.65 17.63 -25.38
N ASN A 32 -7.45 18.56 -25.91
CA ASN A 32 -8.71 18.98 -25.32
C ASN A 32 -9.76 17.98 -25.80
N ALA A 33 -9.66 16.74 -25.30
CA ALA A 33 -10.86 15.94 -25.18
C ALA A 33 -11.79 16.72 -24.24
N ALA A 34 -12.71 17.49 -24.82
CA ALA A 34 -13.73 18.16 -24.04
C ALA A 34 -14.51 17.08 -23.29
N ALA A 35 -14.57 17.21 -21.96
CA ALA A 35 -15.35 16.31 -21.14
C ALA A 35 -16.80 16.30 -21.66
N LYS A 36 -17.30 15.12 -22.03
CA LYS A 36 -18.66 14.95 -22.54
C LYS A 36 -19.60 14.86 -21.35
N GLY A 37 -20.37 15.91 -21.09
CA GLY A 37 -21.35 15.92 -20.02
C GLY A 37 -22.23 17.16 -20.06
N GLU A 38 -23.36 17.07 -19.36
CA GLU A 38 -24.22 18.21 -19.05
C GLU A 38 -23.39 19.33 -18.41
N GLN A 39 -23.63 20.57 -18.84
CA GLN A 39 -22.95 21.75 -18.30
C GLN A 39 -23.84 22.52 -17.35
N ILE A 40 -23.31 22.86 -16.18
CA ILE A 40 -24.00 23.63 -15.15
C ILE A 40 -23.15 24.87 -14.83
N SER A 41 -23.78 26.03 -14.70
CA SER A 41 -23.05 27.26 -14.37
C SER A 41 -22.38 27.16 -13.00
N ALA A 42 -21.22 27.80 -12.82
CA ALA A 42 -20.49 27.80 -11.56
C ALA A 42 -21.37 28.30 -10.38
N LYS A 43 -22.14 29.38 -10.59
CA LYS A 43 -23.07 29.92 -9.57
C LYS A 43 -24.13 28.91 -9.15
N GLN A 44 -24.69 28.18 -10.11
CA GLN A 44 -25.70 27.17 -9.82
C GLN A 44 -25.08 26.00 -9.05
N LEU A 45 -23.91 25.52 -9.46
CA LEU A 45 -23.16 24.47 -8.73
C LEU A 45 -22.87 24.88 -7.28
N GLU A 46 -22.40 26.12 -7.05
CA GLU A 46 -22.16 26.64 -5.71
C GLU A 46 -23.41 26.64 -4.83
N SER A 47 -24.57 27.00 -5.39
CA SER A 47 -25.83 27.04 -4.64
C SER A 47 -26.43 25.66 -4.34
N MET A 48 -26.29 24.70 -5.26
CA MET A 48 -26.97 23.41 -5.16
C MET A 48 -26.14 22.32 -4.49
N SER A 49 -24.82 22.49 -4.42
CA SER A 49 -23.93 21.49 -3.85
C SER A 49 -23.99 21.48 -2.32
N ARG A 50 -23.69 20.33 -1.73
CA ARG A 50 -23.51 20.19 -0.28
C ARG A 50 -22.05 20.08 0.12
N LEU A 51 -21.24 19.50 -0.76
CA LEU A 51 -19.80 19.37 -0.58
C LEU A 51 -19.09 19.92 -1.80
N SER A 52 -17.92 20.51 -1.56
CA SER A 52 -17.02 20.91 -2.64
C SER A 52 -15.56 20.67 -2.24
N PHE A 53 -14.76 20.23 -3.20
CA PHE A 53 -13.38 19.84 -2.98
C PHE A 53 -12.49 20.42 -4.08
N THR A 54 -11.42 21.10 -3.69
CA THR A 54 -10.41 21.55 -4.67
C THR A 54 -9.29 20.53 -4.78
N LEU A 55 -9.01 20.05 -5.99
CA LEU A 55 -7.95 19.10 -6.29
C LEU A 55 -7.25 19.43 -7.61
N ARG A 56 -5.97 19.05 -7.70
CA ARG A 56 -5.15 19.21 -8.90
C ARG A 56 -5.01 17.90 -9.67
N ASP A 57 -5.00 17.98 -10.99
CA ASP A 57 -4.59 16.86 -11.84
C ASP A 57 -3.06 16.70 -11.89
N ALA A 58 -2.57 15.70 -12.61
CA ALA A 58 -1.14 15.44 -12.79
C ALA A 58 -0.39 16.56 -13.55
N LYS A 59 -1.11 17.48 -14.21
CA LYS A 59 -0.57 18.67 -14.88
C LYS A 59 -0.67 19.91 -13.97
N GLN A 60 -0.98 19.73 -12.68
CA GLN A 60 -1.22 20.80 -11.71
C GLN A 60 -2.39 21.73 -12.06
N THR A 61 -3.28 21.32 -12.97
CA THR A 61 -4.50 22.07 -13.26
C THR A 61 -5.45 21.90 -12.08
N ALA A 62 -5.88 23.01 -11.50
CA ALA A 62 -6.84 23.01 -10.38
C ALA A 62 -8.27 22.86 -10.88
N TYR A 63 -9.02 22.00 -10.19
CA TYR A 63 -10.45 21.80 -10.39
C TYR A 63 -11.17 21.84 -9.05
N THR A 64 -12.42 22.26 -9.07
CA THR A 64 -13.36 22.07 -7.98
C THR A 64 -14.32 20.94 -8.35
N VAL A 65 -14.37 19.89 -7.53
CA VAL A 65 -15.42 18.87 -7.58
C VAL A 65 -16.56 19.33 -6.69
N TYR A 66 -17.73 19.50 -7.29
CA TYR A 66 -18.99 19.81 -6.62
C TYR A 66 -19.81 18.54 -6.50
N ILE A 67 -20.29 18.23 -5.29
CA ILE A 67 -21.19 17.10 -5.02
C ILE A 67 -22.60 17.63 -4.77
N PHE A 68 -23.53 17.24 -5.63
CA PHE A 68 -24.89 17.75 -5.67
C PHE A 68 -25.90 16.67 -6.04
N ALA A 69 -27.17 16.91 -5.76
CA ALA A 69 -28.29 16.09 -6.20
C ALA A 69 -29.41 17.00 -6.74
N TYR A 70 -30.15 16.53 -7.75
CA TYR A 70 -31.32 17.26 -8.28
C TYR A 70 -32.59 16.99 -7.48
N ASP A 71 -32.66 15.82 -6.86
CA ASP A 71 -33.80 15.23 -6.17
C ASP A 71 -33.66 15.30 -4.63
N GLU A 72 -32.84 16.23 -4.14
CA GLU A 72 -32.43 16.28 -2.74
C GLU A 72 -33.61 16.53 -1.78
N GLN A 73 -33.73 15.67 -0.77
CA GLN A 73 -34.67 15.80 0.34
C GLN A 73 -33.92 16.19 1.61
N LYS A 74 -34.42 17.20 2.30
CA LYS A 74 -33.84 17.70 3.55
C LYS A 74 -34.61 17.16 4.75
N SER A 75 -33.88 16.64 5.72
CA SER A 75 -34.38 16.30 7.04
C SER A 75 -33.44 16.85 8.13
N THR A 76 -33.82 16.62 9.37
CA THR A 76 -33.03 16.98 10.55
C THR A 76 -32.82 15.72 11.38
N LEU A 77 -31.60 15.51 11.87
CA LEU A 77 -31.31 14.41 12.78
C LEU A 77 -32.12 14.56 14.07
N THR A 78 -32.88 13.53 14.41
CA THR A 78 -33.69 13.46 15.65
C THR A 78 -32.88 12.99 16.85
N GLU A 79 -31.77 12.31 16.58
CA GLU A 79 -30.85 11.72 17.56
C GLU A 79 -29.41 12.03 17.15
N GLU A 80 -28.50 11.93 18.11
CA GLU A 80 -27.08 12.01 17.79
C GLU A 80 -26.64 10.80 16.97
N ASN A 81 -25.69 11.02 16.07
CA ASN A 81 -25.01 9.95 15.38
C ASN A 81 -23.62 9.80 16.01
N GLY A 82 -23.52 8.97 17.04
CA GLY A 82 -22.27 8.71 17.77
C GLY A 82 -21.16 8.13 16.89
N TRP A 83 -21.49 7.72 15.68
CA TRP A 83 -20.55 7.31 14.66
C TRP A 83 -19.93 8.53 13.97
N THR A 84 -20.71 9.41 13.37
CA THR A 84 -20.23 10.55 12.56
C THR A 84 -19.96 11.82 13.36
N ASN A 85 -20.03 11.77 14.70
CA ASN A 85 -20.02 12.94 15.59
C ASN A 85 -21.09 14.00 15.26
N ASN A 86 -22.12 13.63 14.48
CA ASN A 86 -23.23 14.50 14.20
C ASN A 86 -24.20 14.56 15.38
N LYS A 87 -24.79 15.73 15.59
CA LYS A 87 -25.63 16.01 16.75
C LYS A 87 -27.10 16.03 16.33
N LYS A 88 -27.98 15.81 17.31
CA LYS A 88 -29.40 16.12 17.16
C LYS A 88 -29.56 17.57 16.68
N GLY A 89 -30.35 17.78 15.64
CA GLY A 89 -30.52 19.09 15.00
C GLY A 89 -29.66 19.32 13.75
N ASP A 90 -28.66 18.47 13.49
CA ASP A 90 -27.86 18.54 12.27
C ASP A 90 -28.72 18.25 11.02
N LYS A 91 -28.38 18.91 9.91
CA LYS A 91 -29.14 18.78 8.66
C LYS A 91 -28.67 17.53 7.92
N SER A 92 -29.63 16.69 7.54
CA SER A 92 -29.40 15.52 6.70
C SER A 92 -30.04 15.74 5.33
N TYR A 93 -29.33 15.33 4.28
CA TYR A 93 -29.73 15.53 2.89
C TYR A 93 -29.60 14.21 2.14
N SER A 94 -30.72 13.64 1.68
CA SER A 94 -30.72 12.42 0.89
C SER A 94 -31.06 12.70 -0.56
N GLY A 95 -30.46 11.97 -1.49
CA GLY A 95 -30.70 12.13 -2.92
C GLY A 95 -29.72 11.34 -3.77
N THR A 96 -29.88 11.43 -5.09
CA THR A 96 -29.02 10.76 -6.06
C THR A 96 -27.80 11.63 -6.34
N TYR A 97 -26.78 11.56 -5.49
CA TYR A 97 -25.62 12.46 -5.61
C TYR A 97 -24.75 12.16 -6.83
N ARG A 98 -24.37 13.23 -7.52
CA ARG A 98 -23.49 13.26 -8.69
C ARG A 98 -22.32 14.21 -8.41
N ALA A 99 -21.25 14.06 -9.19
CA ALA A 99 -20.15 15.01 -9.22
C ALA A 99 -20.24 15.91 -10.46
N ALA A 100 -19.96 17.19 -10.30
CA ALA A 100 -19.58 18.08 -11.40
C ALA A 100 -18.14 18.56 -11.19
N LEU A 101 -17.39 18.63 -12.29
CA LEU A 101 -16.00 19.10 -12.28
C LEU A 101 -15.94 20.49 -12.92
N LEU A 102 -15.49 21.48 -12.16
CA LEU A 102 -15.27 22.84 -12.62
C LEU A 102 -13.78 23.12 -12.69
N LYS A 103 -13.24 23.35 -13.89
CA LYS A 103 -11.87 23.82 -14.06
C LYS A 103 -11.75 25.25 -13.52
N LYS A 104 -10.68 25.55 -12.76
CA LYS A 104 -10.47 26.89 -12.20
C LYS A 104 -10.54 27.97 -13.29
N GLY A 105 -11.40 28.97 -13.07
CA GLY A 105 -11.64 30.09 -14.00
C GLY A 105 -12.66 29.82 -15.10
N ALA A 106 -13.19 28.60 -15.23
CA ALA A 106 -14.29 28.32 -16.16
C ALA A 106 -15.62 28.84 -15.62
N ALA A 107 -16.54 29.22 -16.52
CA ALA A 107 -17.89 29.65 -16.15
C ALA A 107 -18.87 28.48 -15.92
N TYR A 108 -18.55 27.30 -16.46
CA TYR A 108 -19.39 26.11 -16.42
C TYR A 108 -18.60 24.90 -15.96
N GLY A 109 -19.19 24.14 -15.04
CA GLY A 109 -18.71 22.81 -14.66
C GLY A 109 -19.39 21.74 -15.50
N THR A 110 -18.71 20.61 -15.68
CA THR A 110 -19.22 19.47 -16.44
C THR A 110 -19.62 18.35 -15.49
N VAL A 111 -20.85 17.86 -15.60
CA VAL A 111 -21.33 16.72 -14.83
C VAL A 111 -20.57 15.46 -15.24
N GLN A 112 -20.07 14.73 -14.25
CA GLN A 112 -19.20 13.58 -14.42
C GLN A 112 -20.01 12.28 -14.46
N ALA A 113 -19.47 11.27 -15.17
CA ALA A 113 -20.04 9.93 -15.21
C ALA A 113 -19.67 9.08 -13.98
N ALA A 114 -18.75 9.53 -13.14
CA ALA A 114 -18.33 8.80 -11.94
C ALA A 114 -19.50 8.62 -10.97
N LYS A 115 -19.75 7.37 -10.58
CA LYS A 115 -20.69 7.03 -9.49
C LYS A 115 -19.96 7.21 -8.17
N LEU A 116 -20.49 8.07 -7.31
CA LEU A 116 -19.90 8.38 -6.00
C LEU A 116 -20.31 7.38 -4.90
N ASP A 117 -21.39 6.63 -5.13
CA ASP A 117 -22.03 5.75 -4.13
C ASP A 117 -22.30 6.49 -2.81
N LEU A 118 -22.81 7.72 -2.91
CA LEU A 118 -23.15 8.59 -1.79
C LEU A 118 -24.64 8.89 -1.86
N ASN A 119 -25.41 8.46 -0.87
CA ASN A 119 -26.87 8.61 -0.87
C ASN A 119 -27.37 9.64 0.16
N THR A 120 -26.57 9.91 1.19
CA THR A 120 -26.91 10.83 2.28
C THR A 120 -25.69 11.65 2.66
N ILE A 121 -25.91 12.95 2.89
CA ILE A 121 -24.91 13.88 3.43
C ILE A 121 -25.50 14.53 4.68
N ILE A 122 -24.81 14.35 5.81
CA ILE A 122 -25.16 15.02 7.06
C ILE A 122 -24.13 16.12 7.31
N LEU A 123 -24.60 17.34 7.57
CA LEU A 123 -23.74 18.49 7.85
C LEU A 123 -23.72 18.83 9.35
N PRO A 124 -22.55 19.14 9.92
CA PRO A 124 -21.24 19.26 9.25
C PRO A 124 -20.64 17.90 8.89
N GLN A 125 -19.84 17.86 7.82
CA GLN A 125 -19.16 16.66 7.33
C GLN A 125 -17.63 16.89 7.35
N THR A 126 -16.89 15.96 7.96
CA THR A 126 -15.41 16.02 8.05
C THR A 126 -14.67 14.78 7.51
N TRP A 127 -15.37 13.69 7.20
CA TRP A 127 -14.77 12.40 6.77
C TRP A 127 -14.49 12.21 5.27
N ASN A 128 -15.12 12.96 4.35
CA ASN A 128 -14.67 13.08 2.96
C ASN A 128 -13.67 14.23 2.85
N PHE A 129 -12.55 14.02 2.16
CA PHE A 129 -11.45 14.99 2.09
C PHE A 129 -10.58 14.80 0.86
N VAL A 130 -9.70 15.78 0.61
CA VAL A 130 -8.66 15.70 -0.42
C VAL A 130 -7.33 15.41 0.24
N VAL A 131 -6.68 14.35 -0.20
CA VAL A 131 -5.28 14.09 0.11
C VAL A 131 -4.42 14.75 -0.95
N LYS A 132 -3.67 15.77 -0.53
CA LYS A 132 -2.80 16.53 -1.44
C LYS A 132 -1.56 15.73 -1.79
N SER A 133 -1.23 15.73 -3.08
CA SER A 133 0.03 15.24 -3.59
C SER A 133 1.20 16.10 -3.09
N LYS A 134 2.34 15.44 -2.84
CA LYS A 134 3.62 16.09 -2.50
C LYS A 134 4.44 16.47 -3.74
N GLU A 135 4.00 16.11 -4.95
CA GLU A 135 4.79 16.21 -6.19
C GLU A 135 3.98 16.79 -7.35
N ALA A 136 4.64 17.56 -8.21
CA ALA A 136 4.01 18.26 -9.33
C ALA A 136 3.45 17.33 -10.44
N SER A 137 3.91 16.08 -10.53
CA SER A 137 3.45 15.11 -11.53
C SER A 137 2.41 14.12 -11.01
N THR A 138 1.97 14.28 -9.77
CA THR A 138 1.04 13.37 -9.11
C THR A 138 -0.24 14.15 -8.80
N PRO A 139 -1.43 13.66 -9.22
CA PRO A 139 -2.68 14.33 -8.94
C PRO A 139 -3.00 14.27 -7.44
N ASP A 140 -3.75 15.24 -6.95
CA ASP A 140 -4.39 15.13 -5.65
C ASP A 140 -5.50 14.06 -5.71
N MET A 141 -5.80 13.44 -4.57
CA MET A 141 -6.78 12.36 -4.48
C MET A 141 -7.98 12.80 -3.66
N LEU A 142 -9.18 12.69 -4.23
CA LEU A 142 -10.44 12.84 -3.50
C LEU A 142 -10.79 11.52 -2.81
N MET A 143 -10.97 11.57 -1.50
CA MET A 143 -11.39 10.45 -0.68
C MET A 143 -12.86 10.63 -0.33
N ILE A 144 -13.71 9.80 -0.93
CA ILE A 144 -15.11 9.65 -0.51
C ILE A 144 -15.16 8.45 0.41
N THR A 145 -15.59 8.67 1.64
CA THR A 145 -15.57 7.66 2.68
C THR A 145 -16.98 7.23 3.02
N ASP A 146 -17.13 5.92 3.17
CA ASP A 146 -18.32 5.30 3.70
C ASP A 146 -18.00 4.70 5.07
N TRP A 147 -19.05 4.51 5.85
CA TRP A 147 -18.95 3.99 7.20
C TRP A 147 -18.70 2.49 7.19
N GLY A 148 -17.54 2.09 7.70
CA GLY A 148 -17.18 0.69 7.90
C GLY A 148 -17.70 0.18 9.25
N THR A 149 -16.93 0.41 10.32
CA THR A 149 -17.27 0.00 11.69
C THR A 149 -16.78 1.02 12.72
N SER A 150 -16.67 0.64 13.99
CA SER A 150 -16.33 1.49 15.13
C SER A 150 -14.94 2.15 15.10
N ASN A 151 -14.03 1.71 14.23
CA ASN A 151 -12.65 2.23 14.19
C ASN A 151 -12.09 2.52 12.77
N PHE A 152 -12.84 2.25 11.69
CA PHE A 152 -12.38 2.52 10.32
C PHE A 152 -13.50 3.01 9.38
N ASN A 153 -13.06 3.68 8.32
CA ASN A 153 -13.86 4.08 7.16
C ASN A 153 -13.45 3.27 5.94
N GLU A 154 -14.40 3.00 5.05
CA GLU A 154 -14.13 2.48 3.71
C GLU A 154 -13.89 3.64 2.75
N VAL A 155 -12.73 3.66 2.09
CA VAL A 155 -12.27 4.81 1.30
C VAL A 155 -12.32 4.53 -0.19
N LYS A 156 -13.19 5.25 -0.90
CA LYS A 156 -13.26 5.27 -2.37
C LYS A 156 -12.43 6.44 -2.88
N THR A 157 -11.38 6.14 -3.64
CA THR A 157 -10.45 7.15 -4.15
C THR A 157 -10.79 7.56 -5.57
N TYR A 158 -10.78 8.87 -5.82
CA TYR A 158 -10.94 9.45 -7.14
C TYR A 158 -9.79 10.41 -7.45
N ILE A 159 -9.44 10.51 -8.72
CA ILE A 159 -8.49 11.50 -9.23
C ILE A 159 -9.08 12.22 -10.43
N VAL A 160 -8.58 13.42 -10.72
CA VAL A 160 -8.84 14.06 -12.02
C VAL A 160 -7.78 13.61 -13.00
N ARG A 161 -8.21 12.98 -14.09
CA ARG A 161 -7.34 12.58 -15.20
C ARG A 161 -7.96 13.08 -16.51
N SER A 162 -7.20 13.88 -17.25
CA SER A 162 -7.64 14.43 -18.53
C SER A 162 -8.97 15.17 -18.47
N GLY A 163 -9.20 15.94 -17.39
CA GLY A 163 -10.44 16.71 -17.21
C GLY A 163 -11.66 15.90 -16.78
N GLU A 164 -11.47 14.64 -16.37
CA GLU A 164 -12.54 13.78 -15.89
C GLU A 164 -12.24 13.24 -14.49
N LEU A 165 -13.26 13.16 -13.64
CA LEU A 165 -13.19 12.50 -12.35
C LEU A 165 -13.25 10.98 -12.57
N ARG A 166 -12.20 10.27 -12.17
CA ARG A 166 -12.04 8.83 -12.39
C ARG A 166 -11.79 8.12 -11.07
N ARG A 167 -12.49 7.01 -10.84
CA ARG A 167 -12.29 6.13 -9.68
C ARG A 167 -10.97 5.39 -9.84
N VAL A 168 -10.28 5.17 -8.72
CA VAL A 168 -9.04 4.40 -8.63
C VAL A 168 -9.34 3.07 -7.94
N THR A 169 -8.84 1.97 -8.50
CA THR A 169 -9.02 0.62 -7.95
C THR A 169 -7.79 0.22 -7.13
N TYR A 170 -7.99 -0.51 -6.03
CA TYR A 170 -6.91 -1.04 -5.22
C TYR A 170 -6.50 -2.42 -5.73
N VAL A 171 -5.20 -2.62 -5.92
CA VAL A 171 -4.63 -3.87 -6.44
C VAL A 171 -3.48 -4.34 -5.57
N ASP A 172 -3.30 -5.65 -5.49
CA ASP A 172 -2.20 -6.25 -4.74
C ASP A 172 -0.84 -6.00 -5.42
N ASN A 173 0.23 -6.49 -4.81
CA ASN A 173 1.59 -6.33 -5.33
C ASN A 173 1.82 -7.00 -6.70
N LYS A 174 0.93 -7.91 -7.13
CA LYS A 174 0.93 -8.59 -8.44
C LYS A 174 -0.03 -7.94 -9.44
N GLY A 175 -0.82 -6.95 -9.02
CA GLY A 175 -1.82 -6.27 -9.85
C GLY A 175 -3.19 -6.95 -9.91
N LYS A 176 -3.45 -7.93 -9.03
CA LYS A 176 -4.80 -8.50 -8.88
C LYS A 176 -5.65 -7.52 -8.09
N LYS A 177 -6.89 -7.29 -8.54
CA LYS A 177 -7.85 -6.45 -7.82
C LYS A 177 -8.04 -6.96 -6.39
N ILE A 178 -7.89 -6.05 -5.42
CA ILE A 178 -8.29 -6.25 -4.04
C ILE A 178 -9.76 -5.84 -3.95
N ASP A 179 -10.04 -4.54 -4.12
CA ASP A 179 -11.39 -3.97 -4.06
C ASP A 179 -11.44 -2.57 -4.70
N ASP A 180 -12.63 -1.97 -4.77
CA ASP A 180 -12.88 -0.59 -5.20
C ASP A 180 -12.93 0.42 -4.05
N SER A 181 -12.74 -0.04 -2.80
CA SER A 181 -12.48 0.76 -1.61
C SER A 181 -11.32 0.17 -0.80
N TYR A 182 -10.84 0.90 0.22
CA TYR A 182 -9.87 0.38 1.16
C TYR A 182 -10.10 0.96 2.55
N SER A 183 -9.93 0.14 3.57
CA SER A 183 -10.15 0.56 4.95
C SER A 183 -9.05 1.53 5.41
N ALA A 184 -9.42 2.56 6.17
CA ALA A 184 -8.49 3.43 6.89
C ALA A 184 -9.08 3.80 8.25
N SER A 185 -8.25 3.94 9.27
CA SER A 185 -8.63 4.53 10.55
C SER A 185 -9.31 5.87 10.32
N ARG A 186 -10.26 6.20 11.19
CA ARG A 186 -10.82 7.54 11.23
C ARG A 186 -9.72 8.52 11.57
N ASP A 187 -9.82 9.74 11.04
CA ASP A 187 -9.01 10.90 11.40
C ASP A 187 -7.48 10.63 11.43
N ASP A 188 -6.76 11.02 10.38
CA ASP A 188 -5.33 10.69 10.19
C ASP A 188 -5.06 9.18 9.97
N GLY A 189 -6.01 8.47 9.35
CA GLY A 189 -5.79 7.11 8.82
C GLY A 189 -5.16 7.07 7.43
N ILE A 190 -4.99 8.22 6.76
CA ILE A 190 -4.42 8.30 5.40
C ILE A 190 -3.43 9.44 5.29
N ARG A 191 -2.27 9.19 4.67
CA ARG A 191 -1.32 10.25 4.32
C ARG A 191 -0.57 10.00 3.01
N THR A 192 -0.14 11.07 2.35
CA THR A 192 0.74 10.99 1.18
C THR A 192 2.22 10.96 1.53
N LEU A 193 2.98 10.28 0.69
CA LEU A 193 4.44 10.22 0.66
C LEU A 193 4.95 10.69 -0.71
N SER A 194 6.27 10.85 -0.84
CA SER A 194 6.91 11.05 -2.14
C SER A 194 6.76 9.82 -3.05
N GLY A 195 6.96 9.98 -4.35
CA GLY A 195 6.93 8.94 -5.36
C GLY A 195 5.52 8.45 -5.72
N ALA A 196 4.53 9.35 -5.65
CA ALA A 196 3.11 9.03 -5.82
C ALA A 196 2.59 7.95 -4.87
N ARG A 197 3.09 7.93 -3.63
CA ARG A 197 2.73 6.91 -2.63
C ARG A 197 1.75 7.46 -1.60
N VAL A 198 0.93 6.58 -1.06
CA VAL A 198 -0.06 6.86 -0.03
C VAL A 198 -0.07 5.73 0.98
N GLN A 199 -0.21 6.07 2.26
CA GLN A 199 -0.33 5.10 3.34
C GLN A 199 -1.73 5.12 3.91
N PHE A 200 -2.22 3.92 4.19
CA PHE A 200 -3.47 3.64 4.89
C PHE A 200 -3.08 2.96 6.20
N LYS A 201 -3.57 3.48 7.33
CA LYS A 201 -3.30 2.96 8.68
C LYS A 201 -4.62 2.50 9.28
N ASN A 202 -4.66 1.30 9.84
CA ASN A 202 -5.80 0.74 10.55
C ASN A 202 -5.33 0.11 11.86
N TYR A 203 -6.11 0.27 12.92
CA TYR A 203 -5.84 -0.42 14.18
C TYR A 203 -6.50 -1.80 14.18
N ASN A 204 -5.71 -2.85 14.41
CA ASN A 204 -6.21 -4.19 14.63
C ASN A 204 -6.35 -4.45 16.14
N ASN A 205 -7.61 -4.59 16.59
CA ASN A 205 -7.94 -4.86 17.99
C ASN A 205 -7.52 -6.26 18.45
N LEU A 206 -7.38 -7.23 17.54
CA LEU A 206 -6.99 -8.60 17.89
C LEU A 206 -5.52 -8.66 18.31
N GLN A 207 -4.62 -8.13 17.49
CA GLN A 207 -3.17 -8.15 17.81
C GLN A 207 -2.66 -6.90 18.52
N PHE A 208 -3.53 -5.92 18.79
CA PHE A 208 -3.17 -4.61 19.39
C PHE A 208 -2.04 -3.89 18.62
N VAL A 209 -2.13 -3.89 17.28
CA VAL A 209 -1.17 -3.23 16.39
C VAL A 209 -1.86 -2.35 15.34
N TYR A 210 -1.14 -1.34 14.87
CA TYR A 210 -1.48 -0.60 13.67
C TYR A 210 -0.92 -1.29 12.43
N GLY A 211 -1.80 -1.77 11.57
CA GLY A 211 -1.46 -2.20 10.21
C GLY A 211 -1.36 -0.99 9.29
N VAL A 212 -0.28 -0.88 8.53
CA VAL A 212 0.01 0.20 7.59
C VAL A 212 0.31 -0.39 6.22
N ASP A 213 -0.57 -0.10 5.27
CA ASP A 213 -0.38 -0.47 3.87
C ASP A 213 0.05 0.74 3.06
N THR A 214 1.14 0.59 2.30
CA THR A 214 1.63 1.63 1.41
C THR A 214 1.27 1.26 -0.02
N PHE A 215 0.48 2.11 -0.67
CA PHE A 215 0.14 1.99 -2.08
C PHE A 215 0.90 3.01 -2.93
N LYS A 216 1.16 2.65 -4.17
CA LYS A 216 1.68 3.55 -5.20
C LYS A 216 0.63 3.78 -6.28
N LEU A 217 0.32 5.04 -6.55
CA LEU A 217 -0.63 5.44 -7.57
C LEU A 217 -0.01 5.28 -8.96
N ASN A 218 -0.70 4.51 -9.81
CA ASN A 218 -0.51 4.49 -11.25
C ASN A 218 -1.66 5.25 -11.92
N VAL A 219 -1.40 6.52 -12.23
CA VAL A 219 -2.37 7.44 -12.86
C VAL A 219 -2.90 6.90 -14.19
N ASN A 220 -2.04 6.23 -14.98
CA ASN A 220 -2.41 5.75 -16.30
C ASN A 220 -3.37 4.55 -16.25
N LYS A 221 -3.16 3.66 -15.28
CA LYS A 221 -4.00 2.48 -15.06
C LYS A 221 -5.21 2.76 -14.16
N LEU A 222 -5.23 3.91 -13.46
CA LEU A 222 -6.20 4.21 -12.41
C LEU A 222 -6.15 3.16 -11.29
N GLU A 223 -4.93 2.81 -10.86
CA GLU A 223 -4.69 1.79 -9.83
C GLU A 223 -3.88 2.36 -8.68
N LEU A 224 -4.23 2.00 -7.45
CA LEU A 224 -3.36 2.06 -6.28
C LEU A 224 -2.81 0.65 -6.06
N ARG A 225 -1.52 0.46 -6.34
CA ARG A 225 -0.86 -0.85 -6.20
C ARG A 225 -0.16 -0.97 -4.86
N LEU A 226 -0.44 -2.04 -4.12
CA LEU A 226 0.24 -2.34 -2.87
C LEU A 226 1.75 -2.46 -3.12
N GLU A 227 2.52 -1.59 -2.46
CA GLU A 227 3.97 -1.47 -2.64
C GLU A 227 4.75 -1.92 -1.40
N ASP A 228 4.15 -1.78 -0.21
CA ASP A 228 4.71 -2.23 1.05
C ASP A 228 3.62 -2.43 2.13
N THR A 229 3.94 -3.21 3.16
CA THR A 229 3.10 -3.42 4.36
C THR A 229 3.92 -3.21 5.63
N ARG A 230 3.27 -2.94 6.76
CA ARG A 230 3.94 -2.87 8.05
C ARG A 230 2.96 -2.97 9.21
N ASN A 231 3.30 -3.70 10.28
CA ASN A 231 2.59 -3.60 11.56
C ASN A 231 3.45 -2.90 12.62
N LEU A 232 2.82 -2.09 13.48
CA LEU A 232 3.49 -1.33 14.54
C LEU A 232 2.65 -1.30 15.82
N ARG A 233 3.30 -1.43 16.98
CA ARG A 233 2.67 -1.17 18.30
C ARG A 233 2.63 0.32 18.67
N SER A 234 2.77 1.21 17.68
CA SER A 234 2.80 2.66 17.86
C SER A 234 1.86 3.31 16.88
N GLU A 235 1.16 4.36 17.34
CA GLU A 235 0.30 5.19 16.48
C GLU A 235 1.09 6.02 15.48
N ALA A 236 2.39 6.21 15.77
CA ALA A 236 3.31 6.96 14.93
C ALA A 236 3.44 6.26 13.57
N TRP A 237 3.37 7.07 12.52
CA TRP A 237 3.52 6.58 11.18
C TRP A 237 4.95 6.05 10.90
N PRO A 238 5.11 4.93 10.17
CA PRO A 238 6.44 4.43 9.81
C PRO A 238 7.17 5.40 8.88
N ASN A 239 8.51 5.41 8.93
CA ASN A 239 9.29 6.12 7.92
C ASN A 239 9.07 5.51 6.54
N SER A 240 9.13 6.35 5.51
CA SER A 240 8.95 5.91 4.13
C SER A 240 10.04 4.91 3.72
N GLY A 241 9.65 3.77 3.14
CA GLY A 241 10.58 2.75 2.64
C GLY A 241 11.12 1.78 3.70
N VAL A 242 10.58 1.82 4.92
CA VAL A 242 10.90 0.88 6.00
C VAL A 242 9.67 0.00 6.25
N GLY A 243 9.47 -1.02 5.41
CA GLY A 243 8.36 -1.96 5.53
C GLY A 243 8.79 -3.41 5.35
N ASP A 244 7.81 -4.30 5.44
CA ASP A 244 8.00 -5.75 5.48
C ASP A 244 8.59 -6.27 4.17
N ARG A 245 8.31 -5.63 3.02
CA ARG A 245 8.84 -6.05 1.72
C ARG A 245 10.37 -6.06 1.70
N ALA A 246 10.99 -4.98 2.14
CA ALA A 246 12.46 -4.85 2.13
C ALA A 246 13.10 -5.77 3.17
N TYR A 247 12.49 -5.87 4.35
CA TYR A 247 12.93 -6.77 5.41
C TYR A 247 12.91 -8.24 4.95
N LEU A 248 11.78 -8.72 4.44
CA LEU A 248 11.61 -10.10 4.00
C LEU A 248 12.49 -10.42 2.78
N LYS A 249 12.74 -9.45 1.90
CA LYS A 249 13.73 -9.60 0.83
C LYS A 249 15.13 -9.82 1.39
N SER A 250 15.56 -8.97 2.33
CA SER A 250 16.88 -9.10 2.97
C SER A 250 17.02 -10.41 3.76
N LEU A 251 15.95 -10.85 4.43
CA LEU A 251 15.90 -12.10 5.16
C LEU A 251 16.07 -13.29 4.20
N LYS A 252 15.33 -13.30 3.09
CA LYS A 252 15.46 -14.30 2.03
C LYS A 252 16.87 -14.38 1.46
N GLU A 253 17.50 -13.23 1.21
CA GLU A 253 18.88 -13.16 0.70
C GLU A 253 19.91 -13.68 1.71
N ALA A 254 19.69 -13.46 3.01
CA ALA A 254 20.55 -13.99 4.06
C ALA A 254 20.40 -15.52 4.19
N ALA A 255 19.16 -16.00 4.21
CA ALA A 255 18.86 -17.44 4.29
C ALA A 255 19.40 -18.22 3.09
N LEU A 256 19.27 -17.69 1.86
CA LEU A 256 19.86 -18.31 0.67
C LEU A 256 21.38 -18.54 0.77
N LYS A 257 22.08 -17.74 1.60
CA LYS A 257 23.53 -17.84 1.83
C LYS A 257 23.86 -18.58 3.13
N GLY A 258 22.86 -18.99 3.90
CA GLY A 258 23.02 -19.59 5.22
C GLY A 258 23.72 -18.67 6.20
N VAL A 259 23.50 -17.34 6.11
CA VAL A 259 24.16 -16.35 6.97
C VAL A 259 23.18 -15.67 7.91
N LEU A 260 23.69 -15.23 9.06
CA LEU A 260 22.93 -14.40 9.99
C LEU A 260 22.59 -13.05 9.31
N PRO A 261 21.32 -12.59 9.31
CA PRO A 261 20.95 -11.30 8.72
C PRO A 261 21.79 -10.14 9.28
N GLY A 262 22.38 -9.36 8.38
CA GLY A 262 23.30 -8.26 8.73
C GLY A 262 24.72 -8.67 9.13
N ARG A 263 25.03 -9.98 9.17
CA ARG A 263 26.34 -10.54 9.57
C ARG A 263 26.77 -11.67 8.63
N THR A 264 27.25 -11.31 7.44
CA THR A 264 27.73 -12.28 6.43
C THR A 264 28.96 -13.08 6.86
N ASP A 265 29.64 -12.63 7.91
CA ASP A 265 30.77 -13.32 8.51
C ASP A 265 30.37 -14.46 9.47
N ILE A 266 29.09 -14.61 9.79
CA ILE A 266 28.51 -15.66 10.61
C ILE A 266 27.58 -16.52 9.76
N LYS A 267 27.84 -17.84 9.70
CA LYS A 267 27.13 -18.74 8.79
C LYS A 267 26.83 -20.10 9.42
N ILE A 268 25.76 -20.73 8.96
CA ILE A 268 25.44 -22.13 9.22
C ILE A 268 26.65 -23.00 8.82
N GLY A 269 26.92 -24.02 9.63
CA GLY A 269 28.09 -24.89 9.52
C GLY A 269 29.38 -24.32 10.12
N MET A 270 29.40 -23.06 10.57
CA MET A 270 30.54 -22.49 11.31
C MET A 270 30.71 -23.18 12.67
N THR A 271 31.95 -23.49 13.04
CA THR A 271 32.23 -24.09 14.35
C THR A 271 31.99 -23.11 15.49
N LEU A 272 31.59 -23.64 16.66
CA LEU A 272 31.38 -22.89 17.89
C LEU A 272 32.58 -21.99 18.23
N GLN A 273 33.80 -22.53 18.11
CA GLN A 273 35.02 -21.76 18.38
C GLN A 273 35.12 -20.50 17.51
N ASN A 274 34.79 -20.61 16.22
CA ASN A 274 34.86 -19.48 15.29
C ASN A 274 33.70 -18.50 15.51
N ALA A 275 32.51 -19.03 15.80
CA ALA A 275 31.33 -18.22 16.12
C ALA A 275 31.58 -17.37 17.37
N GLN A 276 32.07 -17.95 18.46
CA GLN A 276 32.37 -17.25 19.71
C GLN A 276 33.43 -16.16 19.54
N LYS A 277 34.47 -16.39 18.72
CA LYS A 277 35.48 -15.36 18.41
C LYS A 277 34.87 -14.13 17.75
N LYS A 278 33.83 -14.30 16.95
CA LYS A 278 33.19 -13.22 16.16
C LYS A 278 31.96 -12.59 16.82
N LEU A 279 31.25 -13.35 17.64
CA LEU A 279 30.03 -12.92 18.33
C LEU A 279 30.29 -12.52 19.79
N GLY A 280 31.40 -12.96 20.36
CA GLY A 280 31.67 -12.80 21.78
C GLY A 280 30.81 -13.71 22.66
N LYS A 281 30.74 -13.35 23.94
CA LYS A 281 30.01 -14.11 24.96
C LYS A 281 28.49 -13.94 24.77
N PRO A 282 27.70 -15.04 24.79
CA PRO A 282 26.25 -14.93 24.76
C PRO A 282 25.70 -14.39 26.09
N ASN A 283 24.49 -13.84 26.04
CA ASN A 283 23.75 -13.37 27.23
C ASN A 283 23.32 -14.54 28.12
N SER A 284 22.84 -15.61 27.49
CA SER A 284 22.43 -16.85 28.17
C SER A 284 22.62 -18.06 27.26
N ARG A 285 22.47 -19.26 27.85
CA ARG A 285 22.65 -20.54 27.17
C ARG A 285 21.61 -21.53 27.71
N SER A 286 21.01 -22.34 26.85
CA SER A 286 20.14 -23.45 27.26
C SER A 286 20.18 -24.56 26.21
N ASN A 287 19.55 -25.70 26.51
CA ASN A 287 19.10 -26.60 25.46
C ASN A 287 17.77 -26.09 24.92
N GLY A 288 17.62 -26.11 23.60
CA GLY A 288 16.32 -26.19 22.94
C GLY A 288 15.99 -27.64 22.65
N GLU A 289 14.94 -27.86 21.88
CA GLU A 289 14.48 -29.22 21.54
C GLU A 289 15.56 -30.02 20.77
N TRP A 290 16.23 -29.38 19.81
CA TRP A 290 17.14 -30.04 18.86
C TRP A 290 18.62 -29.69 19.02
N GLY A 291 19.00 -29.08 20.16
CA GLY A 291 20.41 -28.79 20.43
C GLY A 291 20.64 -27.66 21.43
N ALA A 292 21.91 -27.34 21.64
CA ALA A 292 22.32 -26.21 22.46
C ALA A 292 22.01 -24.89 21.74
N TYR A 293 21.55 -23.90 22.51
CA TYR A 293 21.32 -22.55 22.04
C TYR A 293 22.14 -21.54 22.82
N TYR A 294 22.74 -20.61 22.08
CA TYR A 294 23.41 -19.44 22.61
C TYR A 294 22.58 -18.21 22.24
N PHE A 295 22.10 -17.49 23.26
CA PHE A 295 21.20 -16.37 23.05
C PHE A 295 21.93 -15.03 23.16
N TYR A 296 21.66 -14.17 22.19
CA TYR A 296 22.13 -12.80 22.11
C TYR A 296 20.93 -11.84 22.15
N SER A 297 21.17 -10.54 22.23
CA SER A 297 20.10 -9.56 22.43
C SER A 297 19.03 -9.50 21.32
N LYS A 298 19.33 -10.03 20.13
CA LYS A 298 18.45 -9.93 18.94
C LYS A 298 18.25 -11.25 18.21
N PHE A 299 18.99 -12.30 18.58
CA PHE A 299 18.98 -13.57 17.89
C PHE A 299 19.53 -14.68 18.79
N GLY A 300 19.14 -15.92 18.49
CA GLY A 300 19.73 -17.15 19.00
C GLY A 300 20.59 -17.83 17.95
N VAL A 301 21.58 -18.59 18.41
CA VAL A 301 22.40 -19.48 17.57
C VAL A 301 22.27 -20.89 18.13
N GLY A 302 21.64 -21.78 17.38
CA GLY A 302 21.51 -23.20 17.71
C GLY A 302 22.62 -24.03 17.07
N PHE A 303 23.05 -25.07 17.77
CA PHE A 303 24.13 -25.97 17.36
C PHE A 303 23.64 -27.40 17.14
N ASP A 304 24.39 -28.16 16.35
CA ASP A 304 24.19 -29.59 16.06
C ASP A 304 24.52 -30.54 17.23
N SER A 305 24.54 -30.05 18.47
CA SER A 305 24.84 -30.84 19.68
C SER A 305 24.14 -30.22 20.89
N TYR A 306 23.76 -31.03 21.87
CA TYR A 306 23.23 -30.53 23.15
C TYR A 306 24.34 -29.93 24.03
N MET A 307 23.95 -29.14 25.04
CA MET A 307 24.88 -28.36 25.89
C MET A 307 25.94 -29.23 26.56
N HIS A 308 25.58 -30.45 26.96
CA HIS A 308 26.47 -31.40 27.64
C HIS A 308 27.43 -32.13 26.68
N GLU A 309 27.16 -32.07 25.37
CA GLU A 309 27.97 -32.66 24.29
C GLU A 309 28.71 -31.58 23.48
N LEU A 310 28.47 -30.31 23.80
CA LEU A 310 28.91 -29.19 23.01
C LEU A 310 30.43 -29.06 23.04
N THR A 311 31.06 -29.11 21.87
CA THR A 311 32.51 -28.95 21.73
C THR A 311 32.85 -27.74 20.86
N ASN A 312 34.12 -27.34 20.89
CA ASN A 312 34.65 -26.30 19.97
C ASN A 312 34.44 -26.63 18.48
N LYS A 313 34.16 -27.89 18.13
CA LYS A 313 33.91 -28.37 16.77
C LYS A 313 32.43 -28.45 16.40
N SER A 314 31.50 -28.42 17.37
CA SER A 314 30.06 -28.36 17.10
C SER A 314 29.75 -27.17 16.21
N ARG A 315 28.78 -27.31 15.31
CA ARG A 315 28.52 -26.37 14.23
C ARG A 315 27.18 -25.69 14.40
N ILE A 316 27.12 -24.44 13.96
CA ILE A 316 25.85 -23.71 13.86
C ILE A 316 24.93 -24.49 12.93
N ALA A 317 23.75 -24.83 13.43
CA ALA A 317 22.70 -25.51 12.67
C ALA A 317 21.52 -24.57 12.37
N VAL A 318 21.29 -23.55 13.20
CA VAL A 318 20.13 -22.68 13.06
C VAL A 318 20.40 -21.28 13.63
N PHE A 319 19.79 -20.28 13.00
CA PHE A 319 19.68 -18.93 13.54
C PHE A 319 18.22 -18.63 13.88
N ASP A 320 17.95 -18.28 15.14
CA ASP A 320 16.64 -17.80 15.56
C ASP A 320 16.64 -16.28 15.65
N LEU A 321 15.65 -15.65 15.04
CA LEU A 321 15.48 -14.21 15.00
C LEU A 321 14.26 -13.82 15.83
N TYR A 322 14.47 -12.92 16.78
CA TYR A 322 13.40 -12.40 17.61
C TYR A 322 12.63 -11.32 16.83
N ASN A 323 11.37 -11.59 16.51
CA ASN A 323 10.56 -10.76 15.62
C ASN A 323 9.82 -9.61 16.30
N GLU A 324 10.04 -9.42 17.60
CA GLU A 324 9.34 -8.45 18.46
C GLU A 324 9.31 -7.02 17.88
N LYS A 325 10.30 -6.66 17.04
CA LYS A 325 10.38 -5.34 16.41
C LYS A 325 9.70 -5.25 15.05
N GLN A 326 9.48 -6.37 14.38
CA GLN A 326 8.91 -6.38 13.03
C GLN A 326 7.39 -6.58 13.03
N ASN A 327 6.83 -7.27 14.02
CA ASN A 327 5.39 -7.54 14.11
C ASN A 327 4.84 -8.12 12.79
N LEU A 328 5.59 -9.00 12.13
CA LEU A 328 5.15 -9.59 10.87
C LEU A 328 3.84 -10.36 11.09
N SER A 329 2.91 -10.29 10.15
CA SER A 329 1.78 -11.24 10.11
C SER A 329 2.06 -12.33 9.07
N PRO A 330 1.49 -13.54 9.23
CA PRO A 330 1.55 -14.60 8.21
C PRO A 330 1.09 -14.10 6.83
N ARG A 331 0.04 -13.27 6.80
CA ARG A 331 -0.44 -12.62 5.56
C ARG A 331 0.64 -11.78 4.89
N ASN A 332 1.33 -10.90 5.62
CA ASN A 332 2.37 -10.04 5.04
C ASN A 332 3.55 -10.86 4.52
N VAL A 333 3.92 -11.94 5.23
CA VAL A 333 4.95 -12.88 4.77
C VAL A 333 4.54 -13.51 3.43
N LYS A 334 3.32 -14.05 3.32
CA LYS A 334 2.81 -14.67 2.08
C LYS A 334 2.72 -13.68 0.92
N ILE A 335 2.36 -12.41 1.19
CA ILE A 335 2.33 -11.34 0.18
C ILE A 335 3.73 -11.14 -0.44
N TRP A 336 4.77 -11.05 0.39
CA TRP A 336 6.11 -10.63 -0.05
C TRP A 336 7.06 -11.78 -0.40
N MET A 337 6.91 -12.93 0.25
CA MET A 337 7.72 -14.12 -0.01
C MET A 337 7.09 -15.08 -1.01
N GLY A 338 5.78 -14.97 -1.24
CA GLY A 338 5.01 -15.82 -2.13
C GLY A 338 4.39 -17.01 -1.39
N LYS A 339 4.06 -18.07 -2.13
CA LYS A 339 3.50 -19.28 -1.54
C LYS A 339 4.58 -20.03 -0.75
N PRO A 340 4.35 -20.43 0.51
CA PRO A 340 5.30 -21.26 1.26
C PRO A 340 5.42 -22.65 0.63
N SER A 341 6.52 -23.34 0.93
CA SER A 341 6.74 -24.73 0.56
C SER A 341 5.80 -25.66 1.34
N SER A 342 5.59 -25.37 2.62
CA SER A 342 4.62 -26.04 3.48
C SER A 342 4.15 -25.11 4.59
N GLU A 343 2.96 -25.35 5.10
CA GLU A 343 2.36 -24.65 6.25
C GLU A 343 1.52 -25.68 7.01
N TYR A 344 1.86 -25.95 8.27
CA TYR A 344 1.21 -27.00 9.07
C TYR A 344 1.22 -26.65 10.56
N TYR A 345 0.26 -27.18 11.31
CA TYR A 345 0.26 -27.11 12.77
C TYR A 345 1.27 -28.12 13.33
N ASN A 346 2.12 -27.67 14.23
CA ASN A 346 3.12 -28.46 14.92
C ASN A 346 2.81 -28.44 16.42
N GLU A 347 2.37 -29.59 16.94
CA GLU A 347 1.96 -29.77 18.34
C GLU A 347 3.09 -29.47 19.33
N VAL A 348 4.35 -29.65 18.91
CA VAL A 348 5.52 -29.48 19.78
C VAL A 348 5.79 -28.01 20.08
N VAL A 349 5.66 -27.15 19.07
CA VAL A 349 5.77 -25.70 19.22
C VAL A 349 4.42 -25.06 19.60
N VAL A 350 3.36 -25.87 19.68
CA VAL A 350 1.98 -25.46 19.97
C VAL A 350 1.54 -24.32 19.05
N GLY A 351 1.76 -24.48 17.74
CA GLY A 351 1.48 -23.43 16.77
C GLY A 351 1.70 -23.88 15.32
N TYR A 352 1.60 -22.97 14.39
CA TYR A 352 1.86 -23.19 12.97
C TYR A 352 3.33 -22.91 12.61
N GLU A 353 3.84 -23.73 11.69
CA GLU A 353 5.12 -23.49 11.02
C GLU A 353 4.89 -23.25 9.52
N MET A 354 5.31 -22.07 9.05
CA MET A 354 5.31 -21.72 7.63
C MET A 354 6.74 -21.78 7.09
N VAL A 355 6.99 -22.74 6.20
CA VAL A 355 8.33 -23.08 5.71
C VAL A 355 8.54 -22.59 4.27
N TYR A 356 9.66 -21.92 4.04
CA TYR A 356 10.15 -21.57 2.70
C TYR A 356 11.50 -22.26 2.45
N GLN A 357 11.50 -23.25 1.55
CA GLN A 357 12.73 -23.91 1.11
C GLN A 357 13.50 -23.01 0.12
N LEU A 358 14.78 -22.80 0.38
CA LEU A 358 15.65 -21.85 -0.30
C LEU A 358 17.01 -22.49 -0.64
N GLY A 359 17.00 -23.43 -1.60
CA GLY A 359 18.19 -24.18 -1.96
C GLY A 359 18.56 -25.17 -0.86
N ASN A 360 19.74 -25.01 -0.26
CA ASN A 360 20.22 -25.87 0.83
C ASN A 360 19.80 -25.38 2.22
N HIS A 361 19.00 -24.31 2.28
CA HIS A 361 18.59 -23.63 3.50
C HIS A 361 17.08 -23.46 3.54
N ALA A 362 16.54 -23.18 4.72
CA ALA A 362 15.13 -22.88 4.88
C ALA A 362 14.91 -21.65 5.77
N ILE A 363 13.80 -20.95 5.55
CA ILE A 363 13.23 -20.03 6.54
C ILE A 363 11.97 -20.67 7.10
N VAL A 364 11.84 -20.70 8.42
CA VAL A 364 10.64 -21.12 9.13
C VAL A 364 10.10 -19.93 9.91
N PHE A 365 8.82 -19.61 9.72
CA PHE A 365 8.10 -18.63 10.53
C PHE A 365 7.13 -19.38 11.44
N THR A 366 7.18 -19.09 12.73
CA THR A 366 6.31 -19.73 13.73
C THR A 366 5.34 -18.71 14.33
N TYR A 367 4.09 -19.12 14.50
CA TYR A 367 2.98 -18.32 15.03
C TYR A 367 1.90 -19.24 15.62
N GLU A 368 1.20 -18.80 16.67
CA GLU A 368 0.22 -19.65 17.37
C GLU A 368 -1.07 -19.87 16.54
N GLU A 369 -1.71 -18.80 16.08
CA GLU A 369 -2.94 -18.85 15.27
C GLU A 369 -2.81 -18.10 13.93
N GLU A 370 -3.66 -18.42 12.95
CA GLU A 370 -3.58 -17.83 11.58
C GLU A 370 -3.61 -16.29 11.57
N GLU A 371 -4.32 -15.70 12.55
CA GLU A 371 -4.43 -14.25 12.69
C GLU A 371 -3.34 -13.65 13.59
N ASP A 372 -2.47 -14.44 14.21
CA ASP A 372 -1.43 -13.91 15.09
C ASP A 372 -0.27 -13.27 14.33
N LEU A 373 0.62 -12.64 15.09
CA LEU A 373 1.90 -12.18 14.58
C LEU A 373 2.90 -13.34 14.61
N ILE A 374 3.95 -13.23 13.78
CA ILE A 374 5.06 -14.18 13.84
C ILE A 374 5.83 -13.96 15.16
N ASP A 375 5.88 -15.00 15.98
CA ASP A 375 6.60 -15.01 17.26
C ASP A 375 8.11 -15.05 17.04
N PHE A 376 8.57 -15.98 16.20
CA PHE A 376 9.98 -16.12 15.86
C PHE A 376 10.19 -16.61 14.42
N THR A 377 11.41 -16.37 13.92
CA THR A 377 11.83 -16.81 12.60
C THR A 377 13.15 -17.55 12.70
N SER A 378 13.19 -18.76 12.16
CA SER A 378 14.40 -19.58 12.13
C SER A 378 14.96 -19.69 10.72
N ILE A 379 16.29 -19.69 10.61
CA ILE A 379 17.03 -20.00 9.38
C ILE A 379 17.83 -21.28 9.62
N TYR A 380 17.55 -22.32 8.83
CA TYR A 380 18.24 -23.62 8.85
C TYR A 380 19.20 -23.77 7.66
#